data_AF-U1P094-F1
#
_entry.id   AF-U1P094-F1
#
_cell.length_a   1.000
_cell.length_b   1.000
_cell.length_c   1.000
_cell.angle_alpha   90.00
_cell.angle_beta   90.00
_cell.angle_gamma   90.00
#
_symmetry.space_group_name_H-M   'P 1'
#
loop_
_entity.id
_entity.type
_entity.pdbx_description
1 polymer ?
#
loop_
_entity_poly.entity_id
_entity_poly.type
_entity_poly.pdbx_seq_one_letter_code
_entity_poly.pdbx_strand_id
1 'polypeptide(L)'
;MSGRGPETSEQTVPVEPPVHVEVFPTHYMTMWKADSLAQFLTALGAVDRVPPTASTVVDDSSTVGREQQSVADIEATETVRYLRVEPDTPWTVSWEQRTSPVVSVSGTPPPALCRQLHTRTTDCEEWSDDEVDSLVHALPEQRGSDDGMGQ
;
A
#
# COMPACT_ATOMS: atom_id res chain seq x y z
N MET A 1 12.49 -33.95 11.03
CA MET A 1 12.59 -32.50 11.30
C MET A 1 12.72 -31.80 9.96
N SER A 2 11.62 -31.25 9.46
CA SER A 2 11.63 -30.39 8.27
C SER A 2 10.72 -29.22 8.61
N GLY A 3 11.32 -28.10 8.98
CA GLY A 3 10.61 -26.85 9.18
C GLY A 3 10.14 -26.36 7.82
N ARG A 4 8.85 -26.54 7.55
CA ARG A 4 8.17 -25.83 6.47
C ARG A 4 8.14 -24.37 6.91
N GLY A 5 9.03 -23.55 6.36
CA GLY A 5 8.89 -22.10 6.47
C GLY A 5 7.52 -21.69 5.91
N PRO A 6 6.98 -20.53 6.31
CA PRO A 6 5.72 -20.05 5.75
C PRO A 6 5.85 -20.04 4.23
N GLU A 7 4.99 -20.78 3.54
CA GLU A 7 4.94 -20.84 2.08
C GLU A 7 4.34 -19.51 1.59
N THR A 8 5.17 -18.47 1.50
CA THR A 8 4.78 -17.20 0.89
C THR A 8 4.60 -17.46 -0.61
N SER A 9 3.37 -17.31 -1.09
CA SER A 9 3.08 -17.34 -2.52
C SER A 9 3.30 -15.94 -3.07
N GLU A 10 4.43 -15.73 -3.75
CA GLU A 10 4.72 -14.49 -4.48
C GLU A 10 4.00 -14.54 -5.83
N GLN A 11 3.20 -13.53 -6.12
CA GLN A 11 2.43 -13.38 -7.36
C GLN A 11 2.69 -12.00 -7.97
N THR A 12 2.40 -11.83 -9.25
CA THR A 12 2.57 -10.54 -9.94
C THR A 12 1.37 -10.26 -10.83
N VAL A 13 0.82 -9.05 -10.73
CA VAL A 13 -0.22 -8.52 -11.61
C VAL A 13 0.46 -7.80 -12.77
N PRO A 14 0.13 -8.13 -14.03
CA PRO A 14 0.89 -7.71 -15.22
C PRO A 14 0.54 -6.29 -15.71
N VAL A 15 0.47 -5.33 -14.79
CA VAL A 15 0.33 -3.89 -15.09
C VAL A 15 1.71 -3.24 -15.23
N GLU A 16 1.80 -2.02 -15.77
CA GLU A 16 3.05 -1.25 -15.80
C GLU A 16 2.95 -0.02 -14.88
N PRO A 17 3.82 0.14 -13.87
CA PRO A 17 4.82 -0.83 -13.39
C PRO A 17 4.14 -2.04 -12.71
N PRO A 18 4.76 -3.24 -12.74
CA PRO A 18 4.15 -4.44 -12.15
C PRO A 18 3.82 -4.29 -10.67
N VAL A 19 2.69 -4.86 -10.26
CA VAL A 19 2.34 -5.01 -8.84
C VAL A 19 2.74 -6.40 -8.38
N HIS A 20 3.69 -6.46 -7.45
CA HIS A 20 4.06 -7.69 -6.77
C HIS A 20 3.14 -7.90 -5.55
N VAL A 21 2.73 -9.14 -5.34
CA VAL A 21 1.83 -9.54 -4.26
C VAL A 21 2.49 -10.62 -3.43
N GLU A 22 2.64 -10.37 -2.14
CA GLU A 22 3.10 -11.35 -1.17
C GLU A 22 1.96 -11.69 -0.21
N VAL A 23 1.62 -12.96 -0.09
CA VAL A 23 0.53 -13.43 0.79
C VAL A 23 1.09 -14.09 2.04
N PHE A 24 0.62 -13.63 3.20
CA PHE A 24 0.92 -14.16 4.53
C PHE A 24 -0.35 -14.76 5.17
N PRO A 25 -0.23 -15.54 6.25
CA PRO A 25 -1.40 -16.16 6.89
C PRO A 25 -2.47 -15.19 7.40
N THR A 26 -2.09 -13.95 7.73
CA THR A 26 -2.99 -12.95 8.35
C THR A 26 -3.21 -11.70 7.51
N HIS A 27 -2.41 -11.50 6.46
CA HIS A 27 -2.40 -10.29 5.66
C HIS A 27 -1.74 -10.57 4.32
N TYR A 28 -1.77 -9.59 3.43
CA TYR A 28 -0.96 -9.60 2.24
C TYR A 28 -0.29 -8.24 2.07
N MET A 29 0.70 -8.19 1.20
CA MET A 29 1.40 -6.98 0.81
C MET A 29 1.35 -6.85 -0.70
N THR A 30 0.96 -5.68 -1.20
CA THR A 30 1.11 -5.29 -2.60
C THR A 30 2.19 -4.24 -2.71
N MET A 31 3.09 -4.34 -3.68
CA MET A 31 4.18 -3.38 -3.86
C MET A 31 4.46 -3.12 -5.34
N TRP A 32 4.81 -1.87 -5.66
CA TRP A 32 5.15 -1.43 -7.01
C TRP A 32 6.14 -0.26 -6.95
N LYS A 33 6.81 -0.01 -8.09
CA LYS A 33 7.60 1.22 -8.25
C LYS A 33 6.67 2.40 -8.45
N ALA A 34 6.97 3.51 -7.80
CA ALA A 34 6.22 4.75 -7.91
C ALA A 34 7.12 5.88 -8.42
N ASP A 35 6.51 6.98 -8.82
CA ASP A 35 7.22 8.11 -9.42
C ASP A 35 7.87 9.02 -8.38
N SER A 36 7.08 9.77 -7.60
CA SER A 36 7.58 10.78 -6.67
C SER A 36 6.82 10.83 -5.35
N LEU A 37 7.45 11.39 -4.32
CA LEU A 37 6.82 11.63 -3.03
C LEU A 37 5.61 12.58 -3.16
N ALA A 38 5.74 13.65 -3.94
CA ALA A 38 4.65 14.61 -4.15
C ALA A 38 3.39 13.93 -4.74
N GLN A 39 3.60 13.03 -5.70
CA GLN A 39 2.52 12.25 -6.31
C GLN A 39 1.93 11.24 -5.32
N PHE A 40 2.76 10.61 -4.49
CA PHE A 40 2.28 9.77 -3.39
C PHE A 40 1.39 10.53 -2.40
N LEU A 41 1.82 11.69 -1.91
CA LEU A 41 1.02 12.52 -0.99
C LEU A 41 -0.29 13.00 -1.65
N THR A 42 -0.24 13.36 -2.94
CA THR A 42 -1.43 13.71 -3.73
C THR A 42 -2.39 12.52 -3.86
N ALA A 43 -1.86 11.32 -4.12
CA ALA A 43 -2.66 10.10 -4.21
C ALA A 43 -3.36 9.78 -2.89
N LEU A 44 -2.66 9.91 -1.76
CA LEU A 44 -3.23 9.72 -0.42
C LEU A 44 -4.39 10.69 -0.14
N GLY A 45 -4.23 11.97 -0.48
CA GLY A 45 -5.26 12.99 -0.28
C GLY A 45 -6.56 12.74 -1.08
N ALA A 46 -6.51 11.89 -2.10
CA ALA A 46 -7.66 11.54 -2.92
C ALA A 46 -8.25 10.15 -2.59
N VAL A 47 -7.75 9.49 -1.53
CA VAL A 47 -8.31 8.24 -0.99
C VAL A 47 -9.19 8.58 0.21
N ASP A 48 -10.51 8.36 0.09
CA ASP A 48 -11.48 8.69 1.15
C ASP A 48 -11.20 7.99 2.50
N ARG A 49 -10.48 6.86 2.46
CA ARG A 49 -10.14 6.04 3.63
C ARG A 49 -8.87 6.49 4.36
N VAL A 50 -8.15 7.48 3.83
CA VAL A 50 -7.00 8.08 4.51
C VAL A 50 -7.41 9.48 4.97
N PRO A 51 -7.82 9.65 6.25
CA PRO A 51 -8.10 10.98 6.75
C PRO A 51 -6.82 11.82 6.71
N PRO A 52 -6.90 13.14 6.47
CA PRO A 52 -5.71 14.01 6.47
C PRO A 52 -4.98 14.01 7.82
N THR A 53 -5.70 13.64 8.89
CA THR A 53 -5.24 13.47 10.28
C THR A 53 -4.68 12.07 10.57
N ALA A 54 -4.56 11.18 9.57
CA ALA A 54 -4.01 9.85 9.77
C ALA A 54 -2.58 9.94 10.31
N SER A 55 -2.31 9.13 11.35
CA SER A 55 -0.99 9.00 11.93
C SER A 55 -0.01 8.56 10.86
N THR A 56 1.06 9.32 10.68
CA THR A 56 2.08 9.02 9.68
C THR A 56 3.46 9.06 10.30
N VAL A 57 4.18 7.95 10.17
CA VAL A 57 5.58 7.84 10.56
C VAL A 57 6.45 8.30 9.40
N VAL A 58 7.34 9.25 9.65
CA VAL A 58 8.22 9.87 8.65
C VAL A 58 9.66 9.69 9.08
N ASP A 59 10.48 9.19 8.17
CA ASP A 59 11.94 9.13 8.30
C ASP A 59 12.51 10.21 7.37
N ASP A 60 12.94 11.32 7.95
CA ASP A 60 13.53 12.45 7.23
C ASP A 60 15.01 12.58 7.63
N SER A 61 15.89 12.56 6.64
CA SER A 61 17.34 12.64 6.87
C SER A 61 17.84 13.99 7.40
N SER A 62 16.98 15.02 7.41
CA SER A 62 17.23 16.30 8.07
C SER A 62 16.94 16.29 9.57
N THR A 63 16.20 15.29 10.05
CA THR A 63 15.87 15.10 11.47
C THR A 63 16.55 13.85 12.02
N VAL A 64 16.63 13.74 13.35
CA VAL A 64 17.23 12.57 14.00
C VAL A 64 16.13 11.58 14.34
N GLY A 65 16.05 10.51 13.55
CA GLY A 65 15.15 9.40 13.79
C GLY A 65 13.82 9.53 13.03
N ARG A 66 12.79 8.85 13.54
CA ARG A 66 11.46 8.84 12.93
C ARG A 66 10.51 9.72 13.73
N GLU A 67 9.74 10.52 13.02
CA GLU A 67 8.76 11.44 13.57
C GLU A 67 7.35 10.97 13.23
N GLN A 68 6.39 11.31 14.08
CA GLN A 68 4.98 11.06 13.85
C GLN A 68 4.29 12.39 13.57
N GLN A 69 3.66 12.51 12.41
CA GLN A 69 2.95 13.72 11.98
C GLN A 69 1.69 13.38 11.20
N SER A 70 0.86 14.39 10.96
CA SER A 70 -0.35 14.28 10.13
C SER A 70 0.03 14.16 8.66
N VAL A 71 -0.77 13.45 7.84
CA VAL A 71 -0.53 13.42 6.38
C VAL A 71 -0.50 14.82 5.77
N ALA A 72 -1.38 15.69 6.23
CA ALA A 72 -1.52 17.07 5.75
C ALA A 72 -0.33 17.98 6.05
N ASP A 73 0.52 17.63 7.02
CA ASP A 73 1.67 18.45 7.45
C ASP A 73 2.97 18.05 6.74
N ILE A 74 2.94 16.98 5.94
CA ILE A 74 4.14 16.46 5.27
C ILE A 74 4.39 17.25 3.99
N GLU A 75 5.57 17.85 3.90
CA GLU A 75 6.06 18.44 2.66
C GLU A 75 6.85 17.42 1.84
N ALA A 76 6.67 17.45 0.52
CA ALA A 76 7.44 16.60 -0.39
C ALA A 76 8.86 17.17 -0.57
N THR A 77 9.78 16.77 0.30
CA THR A 77 11.19 17.16 0.26
C THR A 77 12.08 15.99 -0.19
N GLU A 78 13.28 16.30 -0.69
CA GLU A 78 14.29 15.30 -1.07
C GLU A 78 14.95 14.59 0.12
N THR A 79 14.70 15.09 1.34
CA THR A 79 15.27 14.59 2.59
C THR A 79 14.44 13.46 3.19
N VAL A 80 13.14 13.38 2.88
CA VAL A 80 12.28 12.26 3.27
C VAL A 80 12.73 10.97 2.59
N ARG A 81 13.01 9.95 3.40
CA ARG A 81 13.46 8.63 2.96
C ARG A 81 12.39 7.56 3.10
N TYR A 82 11.50 7.71 4.07
CA TYR A 82 10.44 6.75 4.31
C TYR A 82 9.20 7.42 4.91
N LEU A 83 8.04 6.92 4.54
CA LEU A 83 6.73 7.35 4.99
C LEU A 83 5.85 6.13 5.21
N ARG A 84 5.19 6.03 6.35
CA ARG A 84 4.16 5.02 6.60
C ARG A 84 2.92 5.65 7.21
N VAL A 85 1.82 5.56 6.48
CA VAL A 85 0.51 6.01 6.94
C VAL A 85 -0.20 4.85 7.61
N GLU A 86 -0.74 5.14 8.79
CA GLU A 86 -1.47 4.22 9.66
C GLU A 86 -2.91 4.75 9.83
N PRO A 87 -3.78 4.54 8.82
CA PRO A 87 -5.19 4.89 8.93
C PRO A 87 -5.91 3.95 9.92
N ASP A 88 -7.09 4.36 10.40
CA ASP A 88 -7.96 3.52 11.24
C ASP A 88 -8.70 2.45 10.41
N THR A 89 -7.91 1.62 9.74
CA THR A 89 -8.36 0.54 8.85
C THR A 89 -7.36 -0.62 8.95
N PRO A 90 -7.71 -1.85 8.54
CA PRO A 90 -6.85 -3.02 8.72
C PRO A 90 -5.69 -3.10 7.69
N TRP A 91 -5.24 -1.96 7.19
CA TRP A 91 -4.12 -1.86 6.26
C TRP A 91 -3.33 -0.58 6.48
N THR A 92 -2.08 -0.61 6.06
CA THR A 92 -1.15 0.52 6.06
C THR A 92 -0.64 0.73 4.65
N VAL A 93 -0.21 1.95 4.34
CA VAL A 93 0.44 2.28 3.08
C VAL A 93 1.76 2.98 3.40
N SER A 94 2.83 2.59 2.70
CA SER A 94 4.13 3.22 2.85
C SER A 94 4.74 3.59 1.51
N TRP A 95 5.58 4.62 1.56
CA TRP A 95 6.43 5.08 0.49
C TRP A 95 7.88 5.05 0.98
N GLU A 96 8.79 4.58 0.14
CA GLU A 96 10.20 4.52 0.46
C GLU A 96 11.06 5.00 -0.70
N GLN A 97 12.00 5.91 -0.39
CA GLN A 97 13.00 6.34 -1.34
C GLN A 97 14.06 5.24 -1.50
N ARG A 98 14.07 4.60 -2.67
CA ARG A 98 15.16 3.72 -3.12
C ARG A 98 15.83 4.34 -4.36
N THR A 99 16.46 3.53 -5.20
CA THR A 99 16.91 3.96 -6.54
C THR A 99 15.74 4.45 -7.40
N SER A 100 14.60 3.78 -7.28
CA SER A 100 13.28 4.24 -7.73
C SER A 100 12.33 4.16 -6.54
N PRO A 101 11.48 5.16 -6.27
CA PRO A 101 10.56 5.07 -5.15
C PRO A 101 9.69 3.82 -5.21
N VAL A 102 9.34 3.28 -4.05
CA VAL A 102 8.48 2.11 -3.93
C VAL A 102 7.29 2.46 -3.05
N VAL A 103 6.10 2.10 -3.50
CA VAL A 103 4.90 2.10 -2.67
C VAL A 103 4.59 0.67 -2.27
N SER A 104 4.23 0.48 -1.01
CA SER A 104 3.70 -0.78 -0.52
C SER A 104 2.43 -0.58 0.30
N VAL A 105 1.47 -1.48 0.14
CA VAL A 105 0.24 -1.53 0.93
C VAL A 105 0.20 -2.88 1.62
N SER A 106 0.10 -2.90 2.95
CA SER A 106 0.17 -4.13 3.74
C SER A 106 -1.01 -4.23 4.69
N GLY A 107 -1.55 -5.44 4.88
CA GLY A 107 -2.72 -5.72 5.71
C GLY A 107 -3.81 -6.43 4.90
N THR A 108 -5.03 -5.91 4.96
CA THR A 108 -6.16 -6.33 4.12
C THR A 108 -6.78 -5.15 3.38
N PRO A 109 -6.03 -4.46 2.50
CA PRO A 109 -6.62 -3.40 1.69
C PRO A 109 -7.72 -3.96 0.76
N PRO A 110 -8.64 -3.12 0.27
CA PRO A 110 -9.50 -3.53 -0.84
C PRO A 110 -8.72 -3.56 -2.16
N PRO A 111 -9.01 -4.47 -3.11
CA PRO A 111 -8.37 -4.47 -4.43
C PRO A 111 -8.51 -3.12 -5.16
N ALA A 112 -9.68 -2.48 -5.03
CA ALA A 112 -9.95 -1.16 -5.61
C ALA A 112 -9.04 -0.05 -5.04
N LEU A 113 -8.65 -0.15 -3.77
CA LEU A 113 -7.70 0.78 -3.16
C LEU A 113 -6.30 0.59 -3.75
N CYS A 114 -5.84 -0.66 -3.90
CA CYS A 114 -4.54 -0.95 -4.50
C CYS A 114 -4.48 -0.43 -5.94
N ARG A 115 -5.51 -0.66 -6.76
CA ARG A 115 -5.63 -0.11 -8.11
C ARG A 115 -5.59 1.42 -8.11
N GLN A 116 -6.37 2.06 -7.24
CA GLN A 116 -6.46 3.52 -7.17
C GLN A 116 -5.11 4.14 -6.77
N LEU A 117 -4.41 3.56 -5.80
CA LEU A 117 -3.09 4.02 -5.38
C LEU A 117 -2.07 3.79 -6.49
N HIS A 118 -2.08 2.62 -7.14
CA HIS A 118 -1.15 2.31 -8.23
C HIS A 118 -1.28 3.31 -9.39
N THR A 119 -2.48 3.45 -9.96
CA THR A 119 -2.75 4.37 -11.08
C THR A 119 -2.41 5.82 -10.75
N ARG A 120 -2.56 6.25 -9.49
CA ARG A 120 -2.25 7.63 -9.10
C ARG A 120 -0.79 7.86 -8.74
N THR A 121 -0.02 6.82 -8.45
CA THR A 121 1.40 6.92 -8.05
C THR A 121 2.37 6.52 -9.15
N THR A 122 1.83 6.25 -10.34
CA THR A 122 2.55 5.81 -11.54
C THR A 122 1.98 6.53 -12.77
N ASP A 123 2.62 6.36 -13.92
CA ASP A 123 2.10 6.78 -15.23
C ASP A 123 1.04 5.80 -15.81
N CYS A 124 0.56 4.84 -15.03
CA CYS A 124 -0.47 3.89 -15.47
C CYS A 124 -1.84 4.56 -15.58
N GLU A 125 -2.33 4.74 -16.82
CA GLU A 125 -3.61 5.44 -17.08
C GLU A 125 -4.80 4.72 -16.44
N GLU A 126 -4.91 3.41 -16.65
CA GLU A 126 -5.94 2.58 -16.05
C GLU A 126 -5.57 1.10 -16.12
N TRP A 127 -6.28 0.30 -15.31
CA TRP A 127 -6.23 -1.16 -15.42
C TRP A 127 -7.43 -1.65 -16.21
N SER A 128 -7.18 -2.60 -17.10
CA SER A 128 -8.19 -3.45 -17.72
C SER A 128 -8.89 -4.36 -16.71
N ASP A 129 -10.06 -4.89 -17.09
CA ASP A 129 -10.81 -5.83 -16.24
C ASP A 129 -9.99 -7.10 -15.93
N ASP A 130 -9.21 -7.60 -16.90
CA ASP A 130 -8.35 -8.78 -16.71
C ASP A 130 -7.24 -8.54 -15.67
N GLU A 131 -6.69 -7.33 -15.60
CA GLU A 131 -5.70 -6.94 -14.59
C GLU A 131 -6.32 -6.79 -13.20
N VAL A 132 -7.57 -6.31 -13.14
CA VAL A 132 -8.33 -6.26 -11.88
C VAL A 132 -8.64 -7.67 -11.38
N ASP A 133 -9.10 -8.55 -12.26
CA ASP A 133 -9.38 -9.95 -11.93
C ASP A 133 -8.11 -10.69 -11.51
N SER A 134 -6.96 -10.39 -12.14
CA SER A 134 -5.66 -10.92 -11.76
C SER A 134 -5.28 -10.53 -10.33
N LEU A 135 -5.52 -9.27 -9.92
CA LEU A 135 -5.31 -8.86 -8.54
C LEU A 135 -6.28 -9.57 -7.60
N VAL A 136 -7.57 -9.62 -7.92
CA VAL A 136 -8.58 -10.30 -7.08
C VAL A 136 -8.22 -11.77 -6.87
N HIS A 137 -7.74 -12.44 -7.91
CA HIS A 137 -7.31 -13.84 -7.83
C HIS A 137 -6.01 -14.02 -7.02
N ALA A 138 -5.10 -13.06 -7.08
CA ALA A 138 -3.85 -13.10 -6.32
C ALA A 138 -4.06 -12.90 -4.82
N LEU A 139 -5.17 -12.26 -4.42
CA LEU A 139 -5.48 -11.96 -3.04
C LEU A 139 -6.26 -13.10 -2.37
N PRO A 140 -5.97 -13.41 -1.10
CA PRO A 140 -6.75 -14.40 -0.37
C PRO A 140 -8.20 -13.92 -0.25
N GLU A 141 -9.16 -14.84 -0.40
CA GLU A 141 -10.58 -14.55 -0.21
C GLU A 141 -10.75 -13.82 1.12
N GLN A 142 -11.27 -12.59 1.05
CA GLN A 142 -11.71 -11.86 2.24
C GLN A 142 -12.88 -12.67 2.79
N ARG A 143 -12.61 -13.63 3.69
CA ARG A 143 -13.66 -14.33 4.43
C ARG A 143 -14.37 -13.26 5.23
N GLY A 144 -15.49 -12.77 4.70
CA GLY A 144 -16.32 -11.80 5.37
C GLY A 144 -16.60 -12.32 6.77
N SER A 145 -16.29 -11.51 7.78
CA SER A 145 -16.94 -11.60 9.07
C SER A 145 -18.43 -11.35 8.84
N ASP A 146 -19.15 -12.38 8.41
CA ASP A 146 -20.59 -12.50 8.57
C ASP A 146 -20.83 -12.92 10.03
N ASP A 147 -20.55 -11.99 10.95
CA ASP A 147 -20.89 -12.15 12.36
C ASP A 147 -22.34 -11.70 12.54
N GLY A 148 -23.23 -12.70 12.53
CA GLY A 148 -24.35 -12.75 13.46
C GLY A 148 -25.51 -11.79 13.21
N MET A 149 -26.39 -12.14 12.27
CA MET A 149 -27.81 -11.83 12.48
C MET A 149 -28.35 -12.79 13.55
N GLY A 150 -28.46 -12.26 14.76
CA GLY A 150 -29.04 -12.94 15.92
C GLY A 150 -30.46 -13.44 15.64
N GLN A 151 -30.74 -14.64 16.15
CA GLN A 151 -32.10 -15.10 16.45
C GLN A 151 -32.42 -14.80 17.91
#